data_AF-A0A8T3TD69-F1
#
_entry.id   AF-A0A8T3TD69-F1
#
_cell.length_a   1.000
_cell.length_b   1.000
_cell.length_c   1.000
_cell.angle_alpha   90.00
_cell.angle_beta   90.00
_cell.angle_gamma   90.00
#
_symmetry.space_group_name_H-M   'P 1'
#
loop_
_entity.id
_entity.type
_entity.pdbx_description
1 polymer ?
#
loop_
_entity_poly.entity_id
_entity_poly.type
_entity_poly.pdbx_seq_one_letter_code
_entity_poly.pdbx_strand_id
1 'polypeptide(L)'
;PSPATAPASPTADGSGFTAQERNLLERVPTGVAEHCRTAPDDALVNATATVRCELPLGSGADTVWWDYFETRGQTILALDRIAAARDLPDEPCGPNVPEGRGEWRVGSTLSGGRLCYLDESQAWVTWTYPPEQILGRAVRTDGDFRALDGWWADTAAFLNLR
;
A
#
# COMPACT_ATOMS: atom_id res chain seq x y z
N PRO A 1 24.38 -35.07 14.17
CA PRO A 1 23.90 -34.28 13.00
C PRO A 1 22.37 -34.15 13.10
N SER A 2 21.88 -33.03 13.63
CA SER A 2 20.44 -32.76 13.72
C SER A 2 19.93 -32.29 12.35
N PRO A 3 18.83 -32.82 11.82
CA PRO A 3 18.19 -32.25 10.64
C PRO A 3 17.49 -30.94 11.03
N ALA A 4 17.76 -29.87 10.27
CA ALA A 4 17.06 -28.61 10.39
C ALA A 4 15.65 -28.75 9.77
N THR A 5 14.63 -28.40 10.55
CA THR A 5 13.24 -28.29 10.09
C THR A 5 13.12 -27.11 9.13
N ALA A 6 12.76 -27.38 7.88
CA ALA A 6 12.45 -26.33 6.90
C ALA A 6 11.16 -25.58 7.31
N PRO A 7 11.09 -24.24 7.16
CA PRO A 7 9.85 -23.51 7.37
C PRO A 7 8.80 -23.93 6.32
N ALA A 8 7.57 -24.16 6.77
CA ALA A 8 6.46 -24.51 5.89
C ALA A 8 6.12 -23.32 4.98
N SER A 9 6.21 -23.52 3.67
CA SER A 9 5.68 -22.58 2.68
C SER A 9 4.16 -22.46 2.87
N PRO A 10 3.59 -21.25 2.87
CA PRO A 10 2.14 -21.09 2.90
C PRO A 10 1.57 -21.69 1.62
N THR A 11 0.74 -22.72 1.77
CA THR A 11 0.04 -23.36 0.65
C THR A 11 -0.93 -22.34 0.07
N ALA A 12 -0.68 -21.90 -1.17
CA ALA A 12 -1.68 -21.17 -1.94
C ALA A 12 -2.91 -22.07 -2.11
N ASP A 13 -4.08 -21.58 -1.75
CA ASP A 13 -5.32 -22.26 -2.13
C ASP A 13 -5.53 -22.11 -3.64
N GLY A 14 -6.45 -22.87 -4.24
CA GLY A 14 -6.68 -22.91 -5.70
C GLY A 14 -6.98 -21.56 -6.39
N SER A 15 -7.07 -20.45 -5.64
CA SER A 15 -7.10 -19.07 -6.11
C SER A 15 -5.71 -18.44 -6.34
N GLY A 16 -4.62 -19.12 -6.00
CA GLY A 16 -3.25 -18.59 -6.10
C GLY A 16 -2.85 -17.62 -4.98
N PHE A 17 -3.71 -17.41 -3.99
CA PHE A 17 -3.47 -16.54 -2.82
C PHE A 17 -3.32 -17.37 -1.54
N THR A 18 -2.44 -16.90 -0.65
CA THR A 18 -2.31 -17.36 0.74
C THR A 18 -3.49 -16.89 1.59
N ALA A 19 -3.64 -17.45 2.79
CA ALA A 19 -4.69 -17.04 3.74
C ALA A 19 -4.56 -15.56 4.16
N GLN A 20 -3.33 -15.08 4.34
CA GLN A 20 -3.03 -13.71 4.71
C GLN A 20 -3.36 -12.73 3.58
N GLU A 21 -2.98 -13.05 2.34
CA GLU A 21 -3.34 -12.24 1.16
C GLU A 21 -4.86 -12.18 0.97
N ARG A 22 -5.59 -13.28 1.20
CA ARG A 22 -7.06 -13.26 1.16
C ARG A 22 -7.66 -12.35 2.22
N ASN A 23 -7.16 -12.41 3.46
CA ASN A 23 -7.62 -11.53 4.53
C ASN A 23 -7.35 -10.04 4.20
N LEU A 24 -6.20 -9.76 3.58
CA LEU A 24 -5.85 -8.43 3.09
C LEU A 24 -6.82 -7.99 1.99
N LEU A 25 -7.08 -8.82 0.98
CA LEU A 25 -8.01 -8.51 -0.13
C LEU A 25 -9.43 -8.23 0.35
N GLU A 26 -9.89 -8.89 1.41
CA GLU A 26 -11.21 -8.62 2.00
C GLU A 26 -11.33 -7.20 2.60
N ARG A 27 -10.20 -6.52 2.84
CA ARG A 27 -10.15 -5.13 3.35
C ARG A 27 -9.89 -4.11 2.24
N VAL A 28 -9.27 -4.52 1.13
CA VAL A 28 -9.01 -3.66 -0.03
C VAL A 28 -10.36 -3.26 -0.68
N PRO A 29 -10.54 -2.01 -1.16
CA PRO A 29 -11.74 -1.61 -1.88
C PRO A 29 -12.13 -2.58 -2.99
N THR A 30 -13.41 -2.91 -3.13
CA THR A 30 -13.85 -4.01 -4.02
C THR A 30 -13.44 -3.81 -5.47
N GLY A 31 -13.57 -2.59 -6.00
CA GLY A 31 -13.13 -2.25 -7.37
C GLY A 31 -11.61 -2.22 -7.57
N VAL A 32 -10.82 -2.33 -6.50
CA VAL A 32 -9.36 -2.51 -6.58
C VAL A 32 -9.02 -4.00 -6.42
N ALA A 33 -9.67 -4.67 -5.46
CA ALA A 33 -9.42 -6.07 -5.12
C ALA A 33 -9.57 -7.03 -6.32
N GLU A 34 -10.51 -6.74 -7.23
CA GLU A 34 -10.75 -7.55 -8.44
C GLU A 34 -9.59 -7.53 -9.44
N HIS A 35 -8.68 -6.56 -9.33
CA HIS A 35 -7.52 -6.40 -10.19
C HIS A 35 -6.22 -6.91 -9.56
N CYS A 36 -6.29 -7.51 -8.37
CA CYS A 36 -5.12 -7.92 -7.61
C CYS A 36 -4.64 -9.32 -7.97
N ARG A 37 -3.32 -9.51 -7.80
CA ARG A 37 -2.61 -10.79 -7.88
C ARG A 37 -1.61 -10.89 -6.74
N THR A 38 -1.18 -12.11 -6.42
CA THR A 38 -0.03 -12.34 -5.53
C THR A 38 1.22 -11.71 -6.13
N ALA A 39 2.03 -11.07 -5.29
CA ALA A 39 3.27 -10.42 -5.70
C ALA A 39 4.31 -10.45 -4.56
N PRO A 40 4.77 -11.64 -4.14
CA PRO A 40 5.70 -11.77 -3.03
C PRO A 40 7.06 -11.13 -3.31
N ASP A 41 7.47 -11.05 -4.58
CA ASP A 41 8.73 -10.44 -4.98
C ASP A 41 8.70 -8.91 -4.89
N ASP A 42 7.51 -8.30 -4.84
CA ASP A 42 7.31 -6.85 -4.66
C ASP A 42 7.11 -6.45 -3.19
N ALA A 43 7.19 -7.42 -2.28
CA ALA A 43 6.90 -7.22 -0.86
C ALA A 43 7.91 -6.27 -0.21
N LEU A 44 7.40 -5.37 0.64
CA LEU A 44 8.28 -4.58 1.50
C LEU A 44 8.97 -5.48 2.52
N VAL A 45 10.17 -5.07 2.96
CA VAL A 45 10.90 -5.77 4.02
C VAL A 45 10.03 -5.92 5.26
N ASN A 46 9.88 -7.17 5.72
CA ASN A 46 9.02 -7.60 6.85
C ASN A 46 7.50 -7.56 6.60
N ALA A 47 7.04 -7.34 5.36
CA ALA A 47 5.65 -7.61 5.01
C ALA A 47 5.40 -9.13 5.07
N THR A 48 4.29 -9.52 5.67
CA THR A 48 3.87 -10.93 5.80
C THR A 48 2.95 -11.37 4.69
N ALA A 49 2.34 -10.42 3.97
CA ALA A 49 1.60 -10.65 2.73
C ALA A 49 1.65 -9.38 1.87
N THR A 50 1.74 -9.57 0.55
CA THR A 50 1.70 -8.48 -0.41
C THR A 50 0.86 -8.87 -1.62
N VAL A 51 -0.08 -7.99 -1.98
CA VAL A 51 -0.82 -8.10 -3.23
C VAL A 51 -0.54 -6.89 -4.11
N ARG A 52 -0.49 -7.11 -5.42
CA ARG A 52 -0.33 -6.08 -6.44
C ARG A 52 -1.54 -6.05 -7.34
N CYS A 53 -2.08 -4.87 -7.59
CA CYS A 53 -3.28 -4.69 -8.39
C CYS A 53 -2.97 -3.75 -9.56
N GLU A 54 -3.27 -4.21 -10.77
CA GLU A 54 -3.09 -3.45 -12.01
C GLU A 54 -4.43 -2.84 -12.41
N LEU A 55 -4.57 -1.53 -12.23
CA LEU A 55 -5.86 -0.87 -12.38
C LEU A 55 -6.17 -0.55 -13.85
N PRO A 56 -7.46 -0.50 -14.24
CA PRO A 56 -7.86 -0.09 -15.57
C PRO A 56 -7.38 1.33 -15.91
N LEU A 57 -7.12 1.58 -17.20
CA LEU A 57 -6.78 2.91 -17.69
C LEU A 57 -7.82 3.95 -17.28
N GLY A 58 -7.36 5.10 -16.80
CA GLY A 58 -8.23 6.20 -16.35
C GLY A 58 -8.73 6.07 -14.92
N SER A 59 -8.36 5.02 -14.16
CA SER A 59 -8.75 4.87 -12.75
C SER A 59 -8.15 5.94 -11.83
N GLY A 60 -7.10 6.64 -12.26
CA GLY A 60 -6.41 7.66 -11.48
C GLY A 60 -5.08 7.18 -10.90
N ALA A 61 -4.91 5.87 -10.73
CA ALA A 61 -3.64 5.17 -10.49
C ALA A 61 -3.49 4.01 -11.50
N ASP A 62 -2.24 3.61 -11.77
CA ASP A 62 -1.94 2.51 -12.71
C ASP A 62 -1.71 1.20 -11.96
N THR A 63 -0.88 1.24 -10.92
CA THR A 63 -0.57 0.07 -10.10
C THR A 63 -0.66 0.43 -8.63
N VAL A 64 -1.21 -0.47 -7.82
CA VAL A 64 -1.23 -0.37 -6.35
C VAL A 64 -0.72 -1.65 -5.72
N TRP A 65 0.09 -1.51 -4.68
CA TRP A 65 0.51 -2.58 -3.79
C TRP A 65 -0.13 -2.38 -2.42
N TRP A 66 -0.55 -3.48 -1.84
CA TRP A 66 -1.00 -3.53 -0.45
C TRP A 66 -0.11 -4.51 0.29
N ASP A 67 0.59 -4.01 1.29
CA ASP A 67 1.49 -4.76 2.15
C ASP A 67 0.84 -4.90 3.54
N TYR A 68 0.75 -6.12 4.05
CA TYR A 68 0.30 -6.43 5.40
C TYR A 68 1.51 -6.75 6.29
N PHE A 69 1.49 -6.25 7.52
CA PHE A 69 2.55 -6.44 8.51
C PHE A 69 2.02 -7.13 9.76
N GLU A 70 2.91 -7.78 10.51
CA GLU A 70 2.55 -8.46 11.76
C GLU A 70 2.24 -7.47 12.89
N THR A 71 2.85 -6.29 12.86
CA THR A 71 2.71 -5.27 13.90
C THR A 71 2.49 -3.87 13.33
N ARG A 72 1.73 -3.05 14.07
CA ARG A 72 1.59 -1.62 13.80
C ARG A 72 2.94 -0.90 13.70
N GLY A 73 3.90 -1.29 14.54
CA GLY A 73 5.24 -0.70 14.54
C GLY A 73 5.98 -0.95 13.23
N GLN A 74 5.86 -2.13 12.63
CA GLN A 74 6.46 -2.43 11.33
C GLN A 74 5.81 -1.61 10.21
N THR A 75 4.49 -1.41 10.22
CA THR A 75 3.79 -0.54 9.25
C THR A 75 4.33 0.89 9.29
N ILE A 76 4.50 1.47 10.49
CA ILE A 76 5.04 2.82 10.66
C ILE A 76 6.50 2.88 10.20
N LEU A 77 7.33 1.94 10.63
CA LEU A 77 8.74 1.88 10.24
C LEU A 77 8.94 1.71 8.73
N ALA A 78 8.04 0.98 8.05
CA ALA A 78 8.07 0.83 6.61
C ALA A 78 7.81 2.17 5.91
N LEU A 79 6.81 2.94 6.37
CA LEU A 79 6.54 4.29 5.86
C LEU A 79 7.73 5.23 6.09
N ASP A 80 8.27 5.24 7.31
CA ASP A 80 9.40 6.11 7.67
C ASP A 80 10.65 5.82 6.82
N ARG A 81 10.90 4.55 6.50
CA ARG A 81 12.01 4.16 5.59
C ARG A 81 11.81 4.70 4.18
N ILE A 82 10.59 4.66 3.66
CA ILE A 82 10.27 5.18 2.33
C ILE A 82 10.49 6.70 2.31
N ALA A 83 10.03 7.40 3.36
CA ALA A 83 10.22 8.85 3.50
C ALA A 83 11.70 9.23 3.62
N ALA A 84 12.46 8.52 4.46
CA ALA A 84 13.88 8.78 4.68
C ALA A 84 14.73 8.49 3.45
N ALA A 85 14.41 7.45 2.68
CA ALA A 85 15.12 7.11 1.45
C ALA A 85 14.98 8.18 0.35
N ARG A 86 14.00 9.08 0.48
CA ARG A 86 13.64 10.12 -0.50
C ARG A 86 13.83 11.54 0.02
N ASP A 87 14.28 11.70 1.26
CA ASP A 87 14.45 13.01 1.91
C ASP A 87 13.18 13.89 1.84
N LEU A 88 12.00 13.27 2.07
CA LEU A 88 10.72 13.98 1.86
C LEU A 88 10.54 15.11 2.88
N PRO A 89 10.11 16.32 2.43
CA PRO A 89 9.87 17.45 3.31
C PRO A 89 8.66 17.22 4.22
N ASP A 90 8.68 17.85 5.40
CA ASP A 90 7.57 17.91 6.36
C ASP A 90 6.41 18.81 5.86
N GLU A 91 5.88 18.49 4.68
CA GLU A 91 4.74 19.15 4.06
C GLU A 91 3.65 18.12 3.75
N PRO A 92 2.41 18.27 4.25
CA PRO A 92 1.34 17.31 3.99
C PRO A 92 0.99 17.23 2.50
N CYS A 93 0.78 16.01 2.03
CA CYS A 93 0.31 15.74 0.67
C CYS A 93 -1.04 16.38 0.37
N GLY A 94 -1.18 16.86 -0.86
CA GLY A 94 -2.44 17.38 -1.37
C GLY A 94 -2.38 17.71 -2.85
N PRO A 95 -3.44 18.29 -3.42
CA PRO A 95 -3.60 18.46 -4.87
C PRO A 95 -2.62 19.45 -5.50
N ASN A 96 -1.83 20.15 -4.69
CA ASN A 96 -0.80 21.10 -5.12
C ASN A 96 0.59 20.79 -4.55
N VAL A 97 0.74 19.69 -3.81
CA VAL A 97 1.98 19.28 -3.15
C VAL A 97 2.37 17.90 -3.71
N PRO A 98 3.23 17.85 -4.74
CA PRO A 98 3.62 16.59 -5.38
C PRO A 98 4.58 15.76 -4.51
N GLU A 99 5.29 16.40 -3.59
CA GLU A 99 6.31 15.80 -2.73
C GLU A 99 6.11 16.24 -1.29
N GLY A 100 5.99 15.30 -0.37
CA GLY A 100 5.74 15.63 1.03
C GLY A 100 5.41 14.42 1.89
N ARG A 101 5.40 14.65 3.21
CA ARG A 101 4.94 13.70 4.21
C ARG A 101 4.03 14.39 5.22
N GLY A 102 3.00 13.68 5.65
CA GLY A 102 2.09 14.16 6.67
C GLY A 102 1.14 13.08 7.16
N GLU A 103 0.20 13.48 8.00
CA GLU A 103 -0.90 12.62 8.40
C GLU A 103 -2.08 12.76 7.43
N TRP A 104 -2.88 11.71 7.33
CA TRP A 104 -4.16 11.73 6.65
C TRP A 104 -5.27 11.28 7.61
N ARG A 105 -6.48 11.74 7.36
CA ARG A 105 -7.67 11.34 8.11
C ARG A 105 -8.91 11.37 7.22
N VAL A 106 -9.73 10.34 7.35
CA VAL A 106 -11.08 10.28 6.76
C VAL A 106 -12.09 10.01 7.87
N GLY A 107 -13.00 10.96 8.08
CA GLY A 107 -13.94 10.91 9.21
C GLY A 107 -13.23 10.87 10.56
N SER A 108 -13.84 10.19 11.54
CA SER A 108 -13.26 9.98 12.87
C SER A 108 -12.56 8.62 13.03
N THR A 109 -12.64 7.75 12.03
CA THR A 109 -12.29 6.33 12.16
C THR A 109 -10.96 5.98 11.52
N LEU A 110 -10.67 6.57 10.35
CA LEU A 110 -9.50 6.20 9.56
C LEU A 110 -8.47 7.32 9.58
N SER A 111 -7.24 6.96 9.94
CA SER A 111 -6.11 7.88 9.90
C SER A 111 -4.79 7.13 9.87
N GLY A 112 -3.76 7.78 9.33
CA GLY A 112 -2.41 7.25 9.32
C GLY A 112 -1.41 8.26 8.76
N GLY A 113 -0.20 7.79 8.47
CA GLY A 113 0.79 8.57 7.73
C GLY A 113 0.59 8.41 6.21
N ARG A 114 0.90 9.47 5.47
CA ARG A 114 0.84 9.55 4.01
C ARG A 114 2.09 10.26 3.47
N LEU A 115 2.61 9.72 2.38
CA LEU A 115 3.68 10.26 1.57
C LEU A 115 3.16 10.46 0.15
N CYS A 116 3.70 11.46 -0.52
CA CYS A 116 3.54 11.75 -1.94
C CYS A 116 4.92 12.12 -2.43
N TYR A 117 5.28 11.64 -3.61
CA TYR A 117 6.57 11.95 -4.21
C TYR A 117 6.59 11.65 -5.70
N LEU A 118 7.57 12.22 -6.39
CA LEU A 118 7.94 11.83 -7.75
C LEU A 118 9.17 10.93 -7.70
N ASP A 119 9.16 9.86 -8.50
CA ASP A 119 10.29 8.95 -8.66
C ASP A 119 10.41 8.58 -10.13
N GLU A 120 11.54 8.89 -10.76
CA GLU A 120 11.75 8.72 -12.21
C GLU A 120 10.62 9.30 -13.09
N SER A 121 10.08 10.47 -12.71
CA SER A 121 8.92 11.14 -13.34
C SER A 121 7.56 10.45 -13.13
N GLN A 122 7.50 9.37 -12.36
CA GLN A 122 6.24 8.72 -11.96
C GLN A 122 5.75 9.34 -10.65
N ALA A 123 4.45 9.54 -10.53
CA ALA A 123 3.86 10.02 -9.29
C ALA A 123 3.55 8.85 -8.37
N TRP A 124 3.86 9.00 -7.09
CA TRP A 124 3.62 7.99 -6.07
C TRP A 124 2.84 8.57 -4.91
N VAL A 125 2.00 7.73 -4.32
CA VAL A 125 1.40 7.94 -3.00
C VAL A 125 1.61 6.69 -2.17
N THR A 126 2.07 6.86 -0.93
CA THR A 126 2.20 5.77 0.04
C THR A 126 1.43 6.16 1.29
N TRP A 127 0.64 5.25 1.86
CA TRP A 127 -0.15 5.54 3.05
C TRP A 127 -0.28 4.33 3.94
N THR A 128 -0.65 4.55 5.19
CA THR A 128 -0.76 3.50 6.20
C THR A 128 -2.13 3.47 6.84
N TYR A 129 -2.56 2.27 7.23
CA TYR A 129 -3.68 1.99 8.14
C TYR A 129 -3.10 1.29 9.38
N PRO A 130 -2.60 2.05 10.37
CA PRO A 130 -1.83 1.49 11.47
C PRO A 130 -2.60 0.48 12.35
N PRO A 131 -3.89 0.67 12.69
CA PRO A 131 -4.68 -0.34 13.42
C PRO A 131 -4.83 -1.65 12.64
N GLU A 132 -4.96 -1.55 11.31
CA GLU A 132 -5.16 -2.69 10.40
C GLU A 132 -3.83 -3.32 9.96
N GLN A 133 -2.70 -2.69 10.28
CA GLN A 133 -1.33 -3.12 9.95
C GLN A 133 -1.07 -3.18 8.44
N ILE A 134 -1.70 -2.28 7.69
CA ILE A 134 -1.62 -2.24 6.22
C ILE A 134 -0.86 -0.99 5.77
N LEU A 135 -0.04 -1.14 4.74
CA LEU A 135 0.56 -0.04 3.98
C LEU A 135 0.15 -0.19 2.52
N GLY A 136 -0.41 0.88 1.96
CA GLY A 136 -0.70 1.00 0.53
C GLY A 136 0.39 1.80 -0.18
N ARG A 137 0.79 1.37 -1.37
CA ARG A 137 1.65 2.13 -2.29
C ARG A 137 0.96 2.17 -3.64
N ALA A 138 0.81 3.33 -4.25
CA ALA A 138 0.26 3.43 -5.59
C ALA A 138 1.13 4.33 -6.44
N VAL A 139 1.19 4.01 -7.74
CA VAL A 139 1.96 4.74 -8.73
C VAL A 139 1.06 5.12 -9.90
N ARG A 140 1.40 6.26 -10.50
CA ARG A 140 0.91 6.70 -11.79
C ARG A 140 2.10 7.05 -12.68
N THR A 141 2.24 6.32 -13.77
CA THR A 141 3.42 6.29 -14.62
C THR A 141 3.61 7.54 -15.47
N ASP A 142 2.54 8.30 -15.72
CA ASP A 142 2.57 9.57 -16.45
C ASP A 142 2.98 10.79 -15.60
N GLY A 143 3.19 10.59 -14.29
CA GLY A 143 3.57 11.67 -13.36
C GLY A 143 2.42 12.58 -12.93
N ASP A 144 1.17 12.30 -13.31
CA ASP A 144 0.01 13.12 -12.92
C ASP A 144 -0.39 12.85 -11.46
N PHE A 145 0.35 13.50 -10.55
CA PHE A 145 0.15 13.39 -9.11
C PHE A 145 -1.24 13.87 -8.66
N ARG A 146 -1.90 14.75 -9.42
CA ARG A 146 -3.24 15.27 -9.07
C ARG A 146 -4.30 14.21 -9.28
N ALA A 147 -4.24 13.52 -10.41
CA ALA A 147 -5.15 12.41 -10.65
C ALA A 147 -4.90 11.26 -9.66
N LEU A 148 -3.65 11.02 -9.29
CA LEU A 148 -3.30 10.03 -8.25
C LEU A 148 -3.80 10.44 -6.86
N ASP A 149 -3.67 11.71 -6.47
CA ASP A 149 -4.20 12.26 -5.21
C ASP A 149 -5.73 12.13 -5.15
N GLY A 150 -6.42 12.47 -6.24
CA GLY A 150 -7.88 12.33 -6.35
C GLY A 150 -8.32 10.87 -6.20
N TRP A 151 -7.70 9.94 -6.92
CA TRP A 151 -8.01 8.51 -6.78
C TRP A 151 -7.76 8.00 -5.36
N TRP A 152 -6.65 8.42 -4.75
CA TRP A 152 -6.36 8.03 -3.37
C TRP A 152 -7.47 8.53 -2.44
N ALA A 153 -7.87 9.80 -2.56
CA ALA A 153 -8.88 10.40 -1.69
C ALA A 153 -10.26 9.74 -1.86
N ASP A 154 -10.66 9.44 -3.10
CA ASP A 154 -12.00 8.93 -3.40
C ASP A 154 -12.12 7.40 -3.20
N THR A 155 -11.02 6.67 -3.38
CA THR A 155 -11.03 5.20 -3.38
C THR A 155 -10.12 4.63 -2.30
N ALA A 156 -8.83 4.96 -2.36
CA ALA A 156 -7.80 4.21 -1.63
C ALA A 156 -7.64 4.61 -0.15
N ALA A 157 -8.22 5.76 0.26
CA ALA A 157 -8.29 6.26 1.63
C ALA A 157 -9.37 5.55 2.48
N PHE A 158 -10.14 4.67 1.86
CA PHE A 158 -11.12 3.81 2.52
C PHE A 158 -10.65 2.36 2.51
N LEU A 159 -10.94 1.64 3.60
CA LEU A 159 -10.91 0.18 3.63
C LEU A 159 -12.34 -0.35 3.77
N ASN A 160 -12.54 -1.59 3.32
CA ASN A 160 -13.70 -2.38 3.71
C ASN A 160 -13.54 -2.76 5.19
N LEU A 161 -14.19 -1.98 6.06
CA LEU A 161 -14.24 -2.26 7.49
C LEU A 161 -15.22 -3.40 7.75
N ARG A 162 -14.79 -4.35 8.61
CA ARG A 162 -15.63 -5.45 9.08
C ARG A 162 -16.41 -5.07 10.32
#